data_AF-A0A832U9E4-F1
#
_entry.id   AF-A0A832U9E4-F1
#
_cell.length_a   1.000
_cell.length_b   1.000
_cell.length_c   1.000
_cell.angle_alpha   90.00
_cell.angle_beta   90.00
_cell.angle_gamma   90.00
#
_symmetry.space_group_name_H-M   'P 1'
#
loop_
_entity.id
_entity.type
_entity.pdbx_description
1 polymer ?
#
loop_
_entity_poly.entity_id
_entity_poly.type
_entity_poly.pdbx_seq_one_letter_code
_entity_poly.pdbx_strand_id
1 'polypeptide(L)' 'MQTKTLNEIHKQGIDALVQILGPVDAIRFLQIYDPGAGDYTKERKQWLESDPEKYMAAVIAHSAKSQKT' A
#
# COMPACT_ATOMS: atom_id res chain seq x y z
N MET A 1 -31.18 -4.12 -12.04
CA MET A 1 -30.23 -3.59 -11.03
C MET A 1 -28.87 -3.55 -11.69
N GLN A 2 -28.13 -2.44 -11.57
CA GLN A 2 -26.77 -2.36 -12.11
C GLN A 2 -25.83 -3.18 -11.19
N THR A 3 -25.08 -4.11 -11.76
CA THR A 3 -24.15 -4.95 -11.00
C THR A 3 -22.81 -4.23 -10.90
N LYS A 4 -22.29 -4.12 -9.67
CA LYS A 4 -20.96 -3.55 -9.44
C LYS A 4 -19.88 -4.46 -10.01
N THR A 5 -18.84 -3.85 -10.57
CA THR A 5 -17.60 -4.53 -10.93
C THR A 5 -16.87 -5.03 -9.68
N LEU A 6 -15.96 -5.99 -9.85
CA LEU A 6 -15.14 -6.49 -8.75
C LEU A 6 -14.33 -5.39 -8.09
N ASN A 7 -13.81 -4.43 -8.87
CA ASN A 7 -13.06 -3.30 -8.34
C ASN A 7 -13.92 -2.37 -7.48
N GLU A 8 -15.18 -2.13 -7.86
CA GLU A 8 -16.11 -1.32 -7.07
C GLU A 8 -16.48 -2.01 -5.76
N ILE A 9 -16.68 -3.33 -5.80
CA ILE A 9 -16.93 -4.14 -4.58
C ILE A 9 -15.71 -4.11 -3.66
N HIS A 10 -14.52 -4.30 -4.23
CA HIS A 10 -13.27 -4.27 -3.47
C HIS A 10 -13.05 -2.91 -2.80
N LYS A 11 -13.17 -1.82 -3.56
CA LYS A 11 -13.06 -0.45 -3.02
C LYS A 11 -14.06 -0.22 -1.90
N GLN A 12 -15.33 -0.57 -2.11
CA GLN A 12 -16.36 -0.40 -1.09
C GLN A 12 -16.07 -1.21 0.19
N GLY A 13 -15.54 -2.42 0.05
CA GLY A 13 -15.13 -3.25 1.19
C GLY A 13 -14.02 -2.61 2.01
N ILE A 14 -12.98 -2.10 1.34
CA ILE A 14 -11.88 -1.37 2.00
C ILE A 14 -12.39 -0.12 2.71
N ASP A 15 -13.21 0.70 2.03
CA ASP A 15 -13.76 1.93 2.60
C ASP A 15 -14.60 1.63 3.86
N ALA A 16 -15.41 0.57 3.84
CA ALA A 16 -16.20 0.13 4.99
C ALA A 16 -15.34 -0.35 6.16
N LEU A 17 -14.27 -1.12 5.89
CA LEU A 17 -13.34 -1.57 6.92
C LEU A 17 -12.63 -0.39 7.58
N VAL A 18 -12.12 0.56 6.79
CA VAL A 18 -11.44 1.75 7.28
C VAL A 18 -12.38 2.63 8.10
N GLN A 19 -13.64 2.78 7.69
CA GLN A 19 -14.63 3.57 8.44
C GLN A 19 -14.87 3.04 9.85
N ILE A 20 -14.89 1.71 10.03
CA ILE A 20 -15.23 1.06 11.30
C ILE A 20 -14.01 0.80 12.18
N LEU A 21 -12.92 0.29 11.59
CA LEU A 21 -11.73 -0.15 12.33
C LEU A 21 -10.65 0.93 12.39
N GLY A 22 -10.74 1.95 11.53
CA GLY A 22 -9.60 2.81 11.23
C GLY A 22 -8.58 2.11 10.32
N PRO A 23 -7.66 2.88 9.72
CA PRO A 23 -6.77 2.38 8.68
C PRO A 23 -5.78 1.31 9.19
N VAL A 24 -5.28 1.44 10.43
CA VAL A 24 -4.30 0.52 11.00
C VAL A 24 -4.90 -0.87 11.22
N ASP A 25 -6.06 -0.93 11.88
CA ASP A 25 -6.68 -2.21 12.21
C ASP A 25 -7.40 -2.82 11.01
N ALA A 26 -7.85 -2.02 10.04
CA ALA A 26 -8.33 -2.53 8.74
C ALA A 26 -7.23 -3.30 7.97
N ILE A 27 -6.00 -2.79 7.93
CA ILE A 27 -4.88 -3.49 7.28
C ILE A 27 -4.55 -4.79 8.02
N ARG A 28 -4.48 -4.75 9.35
CA ARG A 28 -4.23 -5.96 10.17
C ARG A 28 -5.32 -7.01 9.97
N PHE A 29 -6.58 -6.59 9.87
CA PHE A 29 -7.70 -7.49 9.58
C PHE A 29 -7.52 -8.19 8.23
N LEU A 30 -7.16 -7.46 7.17
CA LEU A 30 -6.89 -8.05 5.85
C LEU A 30 -5.74 -9.05 5.90
N GLN A 31 -4.68 -8.74 6.65
CA GLN A 31 -3.50 -9.61 6.82
C GLN A 31 -3.80 -10.96 7.49
N ILE A 32 -4.92 -11.09 8.22
CA ILE A 32 -5.36 -12.38 8.79
C ILE A 32 -5.74 -13.37 7.67
N TYR A 33 -6.35 -12.87 6.61
CA TYR A 33 -6.86 -13.69 5.51
C TYR A 33 -5.92 -13.76 4.32
N ASP A 34 -5.16 -12.67 4.10
CA ASP A 34 -4.14 -12.58 3.09
C ASP A 34 -2.89 -11.93 3.72
N PRO A 35 -1.98 -12.74 4.30
CA PRO A 35 -0.74 -12.22 4.89
C PRO A 35 0.18 -11.56 3.85
N GLY A 36 -0.17 -11.61 2.56
CA GLY A 36 0.68 -11.23 1.47
C GLY A 36 1.76 -12.28 1.23
N ALA A 37 2.49 -12.10 0.12
CA ALA A 37 3.65 -12.89 -0.22
C ALA A 37 4.84 -11.95 -0.48
N GLY A 38 6.05 -12.47 -0.30
CA GLY A 38 7.28 -11.72 -0.50
C GLY A 38 7.92 -11.26 0.81
N ASP A 39 9.23 -11.00 0.73
CA ASP A 39 10.00 -10.46 1.84
C ASP A 39 10.52 -9.10 1.40
N TYR A 40 9.65 -8.09 1.50
CA TYR A 40 9.99 -6.74 1.08
C TYR A 40 11.26 -6.23 1.76
N THR A 41 11.59 -6.71 2.96
CA THR A 41 12.84 -6.33 3.63
C THR A 41 14.06 -6.87 2.89
N LYS A 42 14.04 -8.14 2.48
CA LYS A 42 15.10 -8.73 1.65
C LYS A 42 15.14 -8.14 0.25
N GLU A 43 13.99 -8.03 -0.41
CA GLU A 43 13.89 -7.49 -1.77
C GLU A 43 14.38 -6.03 -1.83
N ARG A 44 13.99 -5.21 -0.83
CA ARG A 44 14.47 -3.83 -0.70
C ARG A 44 15.97 -3.74 -0.54
N LYS A 45 16.60 -4.63 0.25
CA LYS A 45 18.06 -4.66 0.40
C LYS A 45 18.74 -4.90 -0.94
N GLN A 46 18.26 -5.90 -1.69
CA GLN A 46 18.82 -6.23 -2.99
C GLN A 46 18.75 -5.05 -3.98
N TRP A 47 17.64 -4.31 -4.01
CA TRP A 47 17.51 -3.15 -4.89
C TRP A 47 18.36 -1.96 -4.44
N LEU A 48 18.40 -1.67 -3.14
CA LEU A 48 19.21 -0.59 -2.60
C LEU A 48 20.71 -0.82 -2.77
N GLU A 49 21.18 -2.06 -2.73
CA GLU A 49 22.57 -2.39 -3.03
C GLU A 49 22.90 -2.26 -4.53
N SER A 50 21.91 -2.48 -5.41
CA SER A 50 22.12 -2.48 -6.86
C SER A 50 22.27 -1.08 -7.48
N ASP A 51 21.48 -0.10 -7.02
CA ASP A 51 21.47 1.26 -7.57
C ASP A 51 20.88 2.28 -6.56
N PRO A 52 21.55 2.54 -5.43
CA PRO A 52 21.00 3.32 -4.34
C PRO A 52 20.63 4.76 -4.75
N GLU A 53 21.35 5.37 -5.69
CA GLU A 53 21.12 6.75 -6.13
C GLU A 53 19.79 6.91 -6.87
N LYS A 54 19.48 5.99 -7.79
CA LYS A 54 18.21 5.97 -8.53
C LYS A 54 17.01 5.88 -7.60
N TYR A 55 17.08 5.05 -6.56
CA TYR A 55 15.97 4.88 -5.62
C TYR A 55 15.87 6.05 -4.63
N MET A 56 16.98 6.63 -4.19
CA MET A 56 16.98 7.82 -3.32
C MET A 56 16.32 9.02 -4.01
N ALA A 57 16.63 9.23 -5.30
CA ALA A 57 16.05 10.32 -6.10
C ALA A 57 14.51 10.24 -6.16
N ALA A 58 13.97 9.02 -6.31
CA ALA A 58 12.53 8.80 -6.31
C ALA A 58 11.87 9.12 -4.96
N VAL A 59 12.51 8.74 -3.84
CA VAL A 59 12.02 9.04 -2.48
C VAL A 59 12.01 10.54 -2.21
N ILE A 60 13.08 11.25 -2.58
CA ILE A 60 13.19 12.71 -2.42
C ILE A 60 12.13 13.43 -3.27
N ALA A 61 11.89 12.98 -4.49
CA ALA A 61 10.86 13.55 -5.35
C ALA A 61 9.44 13.34 -4.79
N HIS A 62 9.20 12.23 -4.08
CA HIS A 62 7.91 11.96 -3.43
C HIS A 62 7.72 12.81 -2.17
N SER A 63 8.75 12.96 -1.33
CA SER A 63 8.67 13.79 -0.11
C SER A 63 8.50 15.28 -0.42
N ALA A 64 9.08 15.77 -1.52
CA ALA A 64 8.90 17.14 -1.99
C ALA A 64 7.46 17.43 -2.48
N LYS A 65 6.72 16.40 -2.90
CA LYS A 65 5.32 16.54 -3.33
C LYS A 65 4.33 16.58 -2.16
N SER A 66 4.60 15.86 -1.07
CA SER A 66 3.74 15.85 0.12
C SER A 66 3.76 17.14 0.95
N GLN A 67 4.77 18.02 0.77
CA GLN A 67 4.84 19.30 1.49
C GLN A 67 4.10 20.46 0.80
N LYS A 68 3.44 20.20 -0.35
CA LYS A 68 2.79 21.26 -1.16
C LYS A 68 1.24 21.19 -1.17
N THR A 69 0.65 20.48 -0.21
CA THR A 69 -0.81 20.41 0.01
C THR A 69 -1.16 20.86 1.40
#